data_AF-A0AAW2D4H6-F1
#
_entry.id   AF-A0AAW2D4H6-F1
#
_cell.length_a   1.000
_cell.length_b   1.000
_cell.length_c   1.000
_cell.angle_alpha   90.00
_cell.angle_beta   90.00
_cell.angle_gamma   90.00
#
_symmetry.space_group_name_H-M   'P 1'
#
loop_
_entity.id
_entity.type
_entity.pdbx_description
1 polymer ?
#
loop_
_entity_poly.entity_id
_entity_poly.type
_entity_poly.pdbx_seq_one_letter_code
_entity_poly.pdbx_strand_id
1 'polypeptide(L)'
;MVHLTEHPEALKKAKDVQEEIIKRRPSNQKGLSLKEIKQMEYLAKVIDEMLRMTTIFSLFREAKVDVSINGNFEGGHEIPGKDGAAT
;
A
#
# COMPACT_ATOMS: atom_id res chain seq x y z
N MET A 1 -6.52 2.67 -12.20
CA MET A 1 -6.70 2.43 -13.64
C MET A 1 -6.19 3.58 -14.48
N VAL A 2 -6.63 4.84 -14.26
CA VAL A 2 -6.21 6.01 -15.08
C VAL A 2 -4.68 6.15 -15.22
N HIS A 3 -3.91 6.17 -14.12
CA HIS A 3 -2.44 6.29 -14.23
C HIS A 3 -1.76 5.09 -14.89
N LEU A 4 -2.27 3.86 -14.69
CA LEU A 4 -1.68 2.68 -15.31
C LEU A 4 -1.90 2.65 -16.85
N THR A 5 -3.05 3.14 -17.32
CA THR A 5 -3.34 3.23 -18.77
C THR A 5 -2.48 4.25 -19.50
N GLU A 6 -1.94 5.25 -18.79
CA GLU A 6 -0.99 6.24 -19.32
C GLU A 6 0.44 5.68 -19.44
N HIS A 7 0.70 4.52 -18.83
CA HIS A 7 1.99 3.83 -18.87
C HIS A 7 1.85 2.46 -19.55
N PRO A 8 1.76 2.42 -20.91
CA PRO A 8 1.46 1.20 -21.65
C PRO A 8 2.50 0.08 -21.43
N GLU A 9 3.76 0.42 -21.18
CA GLU A 9 4.80 -0.56 -20.84
C GLU A 9 4.56 -1.25 -19.50
N ALA A 10 4.16 -0.48 -18.48
CA ALA A 10 3.82 -1.01 -17.16
C ALA A 10 2.57 -1.89 -17.23
N LEU A 11 1.55 -1.45 -17.98
CA LEU A 11 0.35 -2.24 -18.24
C LEU A 11 0.67 -3.55 -18.95
N LYS A 12 1.48 -3.50 -20.02
CA LYS A 12 1.91 -4.69 -20.76
C LYS A 12 2.63 -5.67 -19.84
N LYS A 13 3.60 -5.19 -19.06
CA LYS A 13 4.37 -6.03 -18.14
C LYS A 13 3.50 -6.64 -17.03
N ALA A 14 2.56 -5.88 -16.48
CA ALA A 14 1.61 -6.39 -15.49
C ALA A 14 0.72 -7.50 -16.08
N LYS A 15 0.26 -7.32 -17.31
CA LYS A 15 -0.51 -8.32 -18.05
C LYS A 15 0.31 -9.59 -18.32
N ASP A 16 1.53 -9.44 -18.82
CA ASP A 16 2.44 -10.56 -19.11
C ASP A 16 2.69 -11.41 -17.85
N VAL A 17 2.93 -10.79 -16.69
CA VAL A 17 3.10 -11.50 -15.40
C VAL A 17 1.83 -12.27 -15.02
N GLN A 18 0.65 -11.67 -15.18
CA GLN A 18 -0.62 -12.32 -14.85
C GLN A 18 -0.91 -13.52 -15.78
N GLU A 19 -0.63 -13.38 -17.08
CA GLU A 19 -0.80 -14.46 -18.05
C GLU A 19 0.13 -15.64 -17.78
N GLU A 20 1.39 -15.40 -17.40
CA GLU A 20 2.34 -16.46 -17.06
C GLU A 20 1.88 -17.28 -15.85
N ILE A 21 1.26 -16.66 -14.86
CA ILE A 21 0.69 -17.36 -13.70
C ILE A 21 -0.52 -18.21 -14.13
N ILE A 22 -1.38 -17.68 -15.00
CA ILE A 22 -2.54 -18.43 -15.51
C ILE A 22 -2.09 -19.62 -16.36
N LYS A 23 -1.05 -19.49 -17.19
CA LYS A 23 -0.54 -20.57 -18.04
C LYS A 23 0.03 -21.74 -17.23
N ARG A 24 0.64 -21.46 -16.08
CA ARG A 24 1.22 -22.50 -15.19
C ARG A 24 0.17 -23.21 -14.34
N ARG A 25 -1.08 -22.72 -14.38
CA ARG A 25 -2.16 -23.23 -13.55
C ARG A 25 -2.64 -24.61 -14.02
N PRO A 26 -2.88 -25.56 -13.11
CA PRO A 26 -3.59 -26.79 -13.43
C PRO A 26 -4.98 -26.50 -14.02
N SER A 27 -5.37 -27.25 -15.06
CA SER A 27 -6.64 -27.06 -15.77
C SER A 27 -7.88 -27.31 -14.91
N ASN A 28 -7.75 -28.14 -13.86
CA ASN A 28 -8.82 -28.44 -12.90
C ASN A 28 -8.98 -27.37 -11.80
N GLN A 29 -8.06 -26.42 -11.68
CA GLN A 29 -8.13 -25.38 -10.67
C GLN A 29 -9.18 -24.33 -11.05
N LYS A 30 -10.15 -24.10 -10.16
CA LYS A 30 -11.12 -22.99 -10.28
C LYS A 30 -10.62 -21.75 -9.55
N GLY A 31 -10.44 -20.67 -10.30
CA GLY A 31 -10.05 -19.36 -9.76
C GLY A 31 -8.56 -19.23 -9.43
N LEU A 32 -8.21 -18.09 -8.81
CA LEU A 32 -6.89 -17.79 -8.28
C LEU A 32 -6.80 -18.19 -6.81
N SER A 33 -5.70 -18.82 -6.44
CA SER A 33 -5.32 -19.07 -5.06
C SER A 33 -4.56 -17.87 -4.46
N LEU A 34 -4.56 -17.76 -3.13
CA LEU A 34 -3.76 -16.75 -2.43
C LEU A 34 -2.26 -16.90 -2.71
N LYS A 35 -1.78 -18.12 -2.96
CA LYS A 35 -0.38 -18.37 -3.30
C LYS A 35 -0.01 -17.74 -4.64
N GLU A 36 -0.88 -17.89 -5.65
CA GLU A 36 -0.67 -17.28 -6.97
C GLU A 36 -0.77 -15.75 -6.93
N ILE A 37 -1.72 -15.22 -6.16
CA ILE A 37 -1.85 -13.76 -5.98
C ILE A 37 -0.56 -13.18 -5.39
N LYS A 38 0.02 -13.85 -4.37
CA LYS A 38 1.29 -13.43 -3.75
C LYS A 38 2.49 -13.52 -4.70
N GLN A 39 2.43 -14.33 -5.76
CA GLN A 39 3.49 -14.44 -6.76
C GLN A 39 3.45 -13.29 -7.79
N MET A 40 2.40 -12.47 -7.82
CA MET A 40 2.25 -11.33 -8.74
C MET A 40 3.06 -10.10 -8.27
N GLU A 41 4.37 -10.25 -8.05
CA GLU A 41 5.23 -9.22 -7.44
C GLU A 41 5.21 -7.87 -8.17
N TYR A 42 5.26 -7.90 -9.51
CA TYR A 42 5.23 -6.66 -10.29
C TYR A 42 3.85 -5.98 -10.22
N LEU A 43 2.77 -6.75 -10.17
CA LEU A 43 1.42 -6.20 -10.02
C LEU A 43 1.25 -5.53 -8.66
N ALA A 44 1.81 -6.10 -7.59
CA ALA A 44 1.83 -5.47 -6.27
C ALA A 44 2.51 -4.09 -6.32
N LYS A 45 3.67 -3.97 -6.99
CA LYS A 45 4.35 -2.68 -7.17
C LYS A 45 3.50 -1.66 -7.94
N VAL A 46 2.76 -2.11 -8.95
CA VAL A 46 1.83 -1.25 -9.70
C VAL A 46 0.70 -0.76 -8.79
N ILE A 47 0.15 -1.62 -7.93
CA ILE A 47 -0.88 -1.23 -6.95
C ILE A 47 -0.32 -0.22 -5.94
N ASP A 48 0.88 -0.47 -5.41
CA ASP A 48 1.54 0.42 -4.46
C ASP A 48 1.76 1.82 -5.06
N GLU A 49 2.23 1.89 -6.31
CA GLU A 49 2.45 3.17 -6.98
C GLU A 49 1.14 3.90 -7.30
N MET A 50 0.10 3.17 -7.70
CA MET A 50 -1.23 3.74 -7.88
C MET A 50 -1.74 4.34 -6.56
N LEU A 51 -1.60 3.63 -5.45
CA LEU A 51 -1.96 4.14 -4.13
C LEU A 51 -1.10 5.33 -3.73
N ARG A 52 0.21 5.32 -3.99
CA ARG A 52 1.09 6.47 -3.71
C ARG A 52 0.63 7.73 -4.43
N MET A 53 0.19 7.61 -5.69
CA MET A 53 -0.26 8.74 -6.50
C MET A 53 -1.66 9.23 -6.13
N THR A 54 -2.57 8.33 -5.76
CA THR A 54 -3.99 8.69 -5.53
C THR A 54 -4.35 8.89 -4.07
N THR A 55 -3.54 8.41 -3.13
CA THR A 55 -3.88 8.48 -1.71
C THR A 55 -3.75 9.92 -1.22
N ILE A 56 -4.89 10.58 -1.13
CA ILE A 56 -5.06 11.90 -0.51
C ILE A 56 -5.53 11.81 0.95
N PHE A 57 -5.66 10.59 1.49
CA PHE A 57 -6.13 10.36 2.84
C PHE A 57 -5.01 10.59 3.86
N SER A 58 -5.24 11.52 4.78
CA SER A 58 -4.40 11.70 5.96
C SER A 58 -5.03 10.96 7.14
N LEU A 59 -4.23 10.14 7.82
CA LEU A 59 -4.65 9.44 9.03
C LEU A 59 -4.34 10.30 10.25
N PHE A 60 -5.33 11.03 10.73
CA PHE A 60 -5.19 11.81 11.95
C PHE A 60 -5.40 10.94 13.19
N ARG A 61 -4.60 11.18 14.23
CA ARG A 61 -4.76 10.59 15.55
C ARG A 61 -4.69 11.71 16.59
N GLU A 62 -5.43 11.56 17.68
CA GLU A 62 -5.41 12.47 18.83
C GLU A 62 -4.76 11.76 20.02
N ALA A 63 -3.85 12.45 20.72
CA ALA A 63 -3.22 11.94 21.93
C ALA A 63 -4.23 11.99 23.09
N LYS A 64 -4.45 10.87 23.77
CA LYS A 64 -5.31 10.82 24.96
C LYS A 64 -4.58 11.28 26.22
N VAL A 65 -3.30 10.98 26.30
CA VAL A 65 -2.38 11.34 27.38
C VAL A 65 -1.17 12.04 26.77
N ASP A 66 -0.36 12.68 27.60
CA ASP A 66 0.89 13.29 27.15
C ASP A 66 1.83 12.21 26.58
N VAL A 67 2.38 12.46 25.40
CA VAL A 67 3.28 11.53 24.69
C VAL A 67 4.55 12.26 24.30
N SER A 68 5.71 11.71 24.69
CA SER A 68 7.00 12.09 24.13
C SER A 68 7.26 11.26 22.87
N ILE A 69 7.31 11.93 21.72
CA ILE A 69 7.67 11.34 20.43
C ILE A 69 9.15 11.64 20.17
N ASN A 70 9.99 10.61 20.27
CA ASN A 70 11.40 10.72 19.93
C ASN A 70 11.58 10.73 18.41
N GLY A 71 12.05 11.83 17.85
CA GLY A 71 12.51 11.91 16.47
C GLY A 71 13.93 11.39 16.34
N ASN A 72 14.14 10.38 15.49
CA ASN A 72 15.49 9.84 15.21
C ASN A 72 16.45 10.87 14.60
N PHE A 73 15.93 11.94 13.97
CA PHE A 73 16.75 12.94 13.27
C PHE A 73 16.53 14.38 13.77
N GLU A 74 15.39 14.71 14.37
CA GLU A 74 15.03 16.09 14.73
C GLU A 74 14.89 16.32 16.25
N GLY A 75 15.23 15.32 17.07
CA GLY A 75 15.05 15.37 18.52
C GLY A 75 13.64 14.97 18.95
N GLY A 76 13.42 14.85 20.26
CA GLY A 76 12.11 14.48 20.82
C GLY A 76 11.16 15.66 20.92
N HIS A 77 9.86 15.41 20.71
CA HIS A 77 8.78 16.38 20.89
C HIS A 77 7.76 15.86 21.89
N GLU A 78 7.28 16.73 22.78
CA GLU A 78 6.15 16.42 23.65
C GLU A 78 4.84 16.83 22.99
N ILE A 79 3.87 15.91 22.94
CA ILE A 79 2.52 16.16 22.47
C ILE A 79 1.58 15.99 23.66
N PRO A 80 0.90 17.06 24.11
CA PRO A 80 -0.01 16.96 25.24
C PRO A 80 -1.25 16.14 24.89
N GLY A 81 -1.75 15.41 25.89
CA GLY A 81 -3.00 14.69 25.82
C GLY A 81 -4.20 15.62 25.91
N LYS A 82 -5.28 15.26 25.21
CA LYS A 82 -6.55 15.97 25.29
C LYS A 82 -7.06 16.12 26.72
N ASP A 83 -6.83 15.12 27.56
CA ASP A 83 -7.31 15.10 28.95
C ASP A 83 -6.50 16.00 29.90
N GLY A 84 -5.33 16.49 29.47
CA GLY A 84 -4.48 17.44 30.22
C GLY A 84 -4.66 18.91 29.84
N ALA A 85 -5.39 19.22 28.76
CA ALA A 85 -5.57 20.59 28.24
C ALA A 85 -6.69 21.38 28.95
N ALA A 86 -7.30 20.83 30.00
CA ALA A 86 -8.40 21.42 30.75
C ALA A 86 -8.11 21.48 32.26
N THR A 87 -7.06 22.20 32.66
CA THR A 87 -6.90 22.75 34.02
C THR A 87 -6.07 24.02 33.97
#